data_AF-A0A8S4F7W5-F1
#
_entry.id   AF-A0A8S4F7W5-F1
#
_cell.length_a   1.000
_cell.length_b   1.000
_cell.length_c   1.000
_cell.angle_alpha   90.00
_cell.angle_beta   90.00
_cell.angle_gamma   90.00
#
_symmetry.space_group_name_H-M   'P 1'
#
loop_
_entity.id
_entity.type
_entity.pdbx_description
1 polymer ?
#
loop_
_entity_poly.entity_id
_entity_poly.type
_entity_poly.pdbx_seq_one_letter_code
_entity_poly.pdbx_strand_id
1 'polypeptide(L)'
;MSENKISSNEVPEKFAEWLLSMGCPAEKIPQMDKVVQMCRGQYYMVWRSIMERVEARGSIRQKRLQVFSDDVRRYQRANSHDTSIIVPAEIQAWRKHKEVKEKVAKAEARVKDANKKLNQVMDKVSTKYFMSVPFEE
;
A
#
# COMPACT_ATOMS: atom_id res chain seq x y z
N MET A 1 -5.99 25.51 -15.95
CA MET A 1 -6.81 25.78 -17.15
C MET A 1 -5.86 25.79 -18.33
N SER A 2 -5.69 24.66 -19.01
CA SER A 2 -4.89 24.61 -20.24
C SER A 2 -5.70 25.28 -21.35
N GLU A 3 -5.18 26.38 -21.89
CA GLU A 3 -5.85 27.28 -22.83
C GLU A 3 -6.00 26.74 -24.26
N ASN A 4 -5.61 25.49 -24.53
CA ASN A 4 -5.75 24.89 -25.85
C ASN A 4 -7.05 24.10 -25.93
N LYS A 5 -8.15 24.80 -26.29
CA LYS A 5 -9.41 24.15 -26.61
C LYS A 5 -9.19 23.19 -27.78
N ILE A 6 -9.50 21.91 -27.57
CA ILE A 6 -9.39 20.87 -28.61
C ILE A 6 -10.23 21.31 -29.81
N SER A 7 -9.58 21.37 -30.98
CA SER A 7 -10.25 21.72 -32.23
C SER A 7 -11.15 20.56 -32.70
N SER A 8 -12.17 20.85 -33.52
CA SER A 8 -13.14 19.83 -33.96
C SER A 8 -12.49 18.61 -34.63
N ASN A 9 -11.36 18.81 -35.31
CA ASN A 9 -10.67 17.74 -36.05
C ASN A 9 -9.84 16.84 -35.13
N GLU A 10 -9.44 17.35 -33.96
CA GLU A 10 -8.63 16.62 -32.98
C GLU A 10 -9.49 15.85 -31.97
N VAL A 11 -10.80 16.15 -31.88
CA VAL A 11 -11.72 15.48 -30.94
C VAL A 11 -11.72 13.95 -31.09
N PRO A 12 -11.76 13.35 -32.31
CA PRO A 12 -11.74 11.89 -32.46
C PRO A 12 -10.49 11.23 -31.85
N GLU A 13 -9.31 11.75 -32.14
CA GLU A 13 -8.05 11.22 -31.63
C GLU A 13 -7.96 11.40 -30.11
N LYS A 14 -8.29 12.60 -29.62
CA LYS A 14 -8.32 12.90 -28.18
C LYS A 14 -9.35 12.07 -27.43
N PHE A 15 -10.46 11.72 -28.07
CA PHE A 15 -11.47 10.85 -27.49
C PHE A 15 -10.95 9.42 -27.30
N ALA A 16 -10.25 8.85 -28.29
CA ALA A 16 -9.63 7.54 -28.15
C ALA A 16 -8.55 7.53 -27.05
N GLU A 17 -7.69 8.56 -27.01
CA GLU A 17 -6.70 8.75 -25.94
C GLU A 17 -7.37 8.87 -24.56
N TRP A 18 -8.45 9.65 -24.48
CA TRP A 18 -9.20 9.86 -23.25
C TRP A 18 -9.81 8.55 -22.74
N LEU A 19 -10.40 7.72 -23.60
CA LEU A 19 -10.93 6.40 -23.22
C LEU A 19 -9.85 5.49 -22.60
N LEU A 20 -8.64 5.47 -23.17
CA LEU A 20 -7.50 4.75 -22.57
C LEU A 20 -7.17 5.31 -21.19
N SER A 21 -7.12 6.63 -21.04
CA SER A 21 -6.81 7.31 -19.76
C SER A 21 -7.86 7.03 -18.67
N MET A 22 -9.11 6.76 -19.06
CA MET A 22 -10.19 6.35 -18.17
C MET A 22 -10.08 4.89 -17.74
N GLY A 23 -9.20 4.11 -18.38
CA GLY A 23 -8.96 2.70 -18.11
C GLY A 23 -9.77 1.75 -19.00
N CYS A 24 -10.25 2.22 -20.16
CA CYS A 24 -10.83 1.35 -21.16
C CYS A 24 -9.74 0.46 -21.78
N PRO A 25 -9.92 -0.88 -21.86
CA PRO A 25 -8.99 -1.76 -22.55
C PRO A 25 -8.84 -1.40 -24.03
N ALA A 26 -7.61 -1.44 -24.57
CA ALA A 26 -7.32 -1.04 -25.94
C ALA A 26 -8.12 -1.85 -26.98
N GLU A 27 -8.39 -3.13 -26.68
CA GLU A 27 -9.14 -4.04 -27.54
C GLU A 27 -10.63 -3.65 -27.68
N LYS A 28 -11.13 -2.86 -26.73
CA LYS A 28 -12.53 -2.40 -26.70
C LYS A 28 -12.71 -1.01 -27.29
N ILE A 29 -11.63 -0.31 -27.62
CA ILE A 29 -11.72 1.01 -28.21
C ILE A 29 -12.15 0.87 -29.67
N PRO A 30 -13.18 1.60 -30.11
CA PRO A 30 -13.59 1.57 -31.50
C PRO A 30 -12.44 1.96 -32.43
N GLN A 31 -12.38 1.34 -33.61
CA GLN A 31 -11.46 1.73 -34.66
C GLN A 31 -11.67 3.20 -35.06
N MET A 32 -10.60 3.87 -35.50
CA MET A 32 -10.61 5.33 -35.71
C MET A 32 -11.73 5.79 -36.65
N ASP A 33 -12.03 5.04 -37.71
CA ASP A 33 -13.14 5.36 -38.63
C ASP A 33 -14.50 5.45 -37.92
N LYS A 34 -14.74 4.54 -36.96
CA LYS A 34 -15.96 4.56 -36.13
C LYS A 34 -15.93 5.71 -35.13
N VAL A 35 -14.76 6.02 -34.56
CA VAL A 35 -14.61 7.16 -33.65
C VAL A 35 -14.91 8.49 -34.38
N VAL A 36 -14.40 8.67 -35.59
CA VAL A 36 -14.70 9.83 -36.44
C VAL A 36 -16.20 9.93 -36.71
N GLN A 37 -16.88 8.81 -36.98
CA GLN A 37 -18.34 8.80 -37.12
C GLN A 37 -19.06 9.18 -35.83
N MET A 38 -18.63 8.67 -34.68
CA MET A 38 -19.21 8.96 -33.36
C MET A 38 -19.03 10.43 -32.94
N CYS A 39 -17.95 11.06 -33.40
CA CYS A 39 -17.65 12.46 -33.11
C CYS A 39 -18.16 13.42 -34.19
N ARG A 40 -18.88 12.97 -35.21
CA ARG A 40 -19.32 13.81 -36.32
C ARG A 40 -20.46 14.78 -35.93
N GLY A 41 -20.56 15.90 -36.63
CA GLY A 41 -21.74 16.79 -36.56
C GLY A 41 -21.77 17.57 -35.26
N GLN A 42 -22.85 17.49 -34.48
CA GLN A 42 -22.93 18.17 -33.17
C GLN A 42 -22.28 17.37 -32.04
N TYR A 43 -22.02 16.07 -32.26
CA TYR A 43 -21.49 15.18 -31.22
C TYR A 43 -20.05 15.52 -30.80
N TYR A 44 -19.23 16.15 -31.66
CA TYR A 44 -17.88 16.59 -31.24
C TYR A 44 -17.94 17.56 -30.05
N MET A 45 -18.93 18.45 -29.99
CA MET A 45 -19.06 19.41 -28.89
C MET A 45 -19.44 18.72 -27.58
N VAL A 46 -20.30 17.70 -27.66
CA VAL A 46 -20.69 16.89 -26.50
C VAL A 46 -19.48 16.15 -25.94
N TRP A 47 -18.77 15.43 -26.80
CA TRP A 47 -17.59 14.67 -26.37
C TRP A 47 -16.48 15.58 -25.85
N ARG A 48 -16.21 16.71 -26.50
CA ARG A 48 -15.25 17.71 -26.01
C ARG A 48 -15.62 18.21 -24.61
N SER A 49 -16.89 18.59 -24.39
CA SER A 49 -17.35 19.08 -23.08
C SER A 49 -17.21 18.02 -21.97
N ILE A 50 -17.47 16.75 -22.29
CA ILE A 50 -17.28 15.64 -21.34
C ILE A 50 -15.79 15.48 -21.02
N MET A 51 -14.93 15.42 -22.04
CA MET A 51 -13.48 15.27 -21.85
C MET A 51 -12.86 16.42 -21.06
N GLU A 52 -13.36 17.64 -21.21
CA GLU A 52 -12.90 18.81 -20.44
C GLU A 52 -13.24 18.74 -18.94
N ARG A 53 -14.32 18.03 -18.58
CA ARG A 53 -14.85 18.01 -17.20
C ARG A 53 -14.51 16.72 -16.45
N VAL A 54 -14.31 15.63 -17.17
CA VAL A 54 -14.09 14.31 -16.58
C VAL A 54 -12.61 13.98 -16.59
N GLU A 55 -12.03 13.99 -15.39
CA GLU A 55 -10.62 13.68 -15.21
C GLU A 55 -10.33 12.18 -15.35
N ALA A 56 -9.16 11.88 -15.90
CA ALA A 56 -8.66 10.51 -16.02
C ALA A 56 -8.55 9.80 -14.66
N ARG A 57 -8.73 8.47 -14.67
CA ARG A 57 -8.67 7.63 -13.47
C ARG A 57 -7.35 7.79 -12.70
N GLY A 58 -6.24 7.93 -13.42
CA GLY A 58 -4.91 8.15 -12.84
C GLY A 58 -4.83 9.44 -12.03
N SER A 59 -5.38 10.54 -12.56
CA SER A 59 -5.42 11.85 -11.88
C SER A 59 -6.22 11.78 -10.59
N ILE A 60 -7.42 11.16 -10.63
CA ILE A 60 -8.25 10.97 -9.44
C ILE A 60 -7.51 10.15 -8.38
N ARG A 61 -6.83 9.07 -8.78
CA ARG A 61 -6.03 8.24 -7.86
C ARG A 61 -4.90 9.04 -7.22
N GLN A 62 -4.19 9.85 -8.00
CA GLN A 62 -3.12 10.71 -7.49
C GLN A 62 -3.64 11.76 -6.50
N LYS A 63 -4.76 12.42 -6.80
CA LYS A 63 -5.38 13.39 -5.89
C LYS A 63 -5.78 12.74 -4.56
N ARG A 64 -6.34 11.54 -4.59
CA ARG A 64 -6.66 10.77 -3.36
C ARG A 64 -5.41 10.47 -2.54
N LEU A 65 -4.33 10.04 -3.20
CA LEU A 65 -3.06 9.78 -2.53
C LEU A 65 -2.45 11.06 -1.94
N GLN A 66 -2.59 12.18 -2.63
CA GLN A 66 -2.13 13.49 -2.15
C GLN A 66 -2.90 13.93 -0.92
N VAL A 67 -4.24 13.86 -0.93
CA VAL A 67 -5.07 14.17 0.25
C VAL A 67 -4.64 13.31 1.44
N PHE A 68 -4.48 12.00 1.23
CA PHE A 68 -3.99 11.11 2.28
C PHE A 68 -2.62 11.52 2.81
N SER A 69 -1.68 11.85 1.91
CA SER A 69 -0.34 12.29 2.30
C SER A 69 -0.36 13.63 3.04
N ASP A 70 -1.27 14.54 2.68
CA ASP A 70 -1.49 15.81 3.35
C ASP A 70 -2.04 15.59 4.76
N ASP A 71 -2.99 14.68 4.93
CA ASP A 71 -3.55 14.32 6.24
C ASP A 71 -2.49 13.70 7.16
N VAL A 72 -1.66 12.79 6.64
CA VAL A 72 -0.53 12.23 7.39
C VAL A 72 0.46 13.32 7.80
N ARG A 73 0.80 14.24 6.87
CA ARG A 73 1.72 15.35 7.17
C ARG A 73 1.14 16.32 8.21
N ARG A 74 -0.16 16.61 8.13
CA ARG A 74 -0.88 17.43 9.13
C ARG A 74 -0.81 16.78 10.51
N TYR A 75 -1.07 15.48 10.59
CA TYR A 75 -0.97 14.71 11.83
C TYR A 75 0.46 14.71 12.41
N GLN A 76 1.47 14.51 11.58
CA GLN A 76 2.88 14.54 12.02
C GLN A 76 3.28 15.91 12.57
N ARG A 77 2.85 17.00 11.92
CA ARG A 77 3.12 18.37 12.41
C ARG A 77 2.36 18.71 13.68
N ALA A 78 1.12 18.26 13.83
CA ALA A 78 0.35 18.42 15.05
C ALA A 78 1.00 17.65 16.23
N ASN A 79 1.45 16.43 15.98
CA ASN A 79 2.14 15.61 16.97
C ASN A 79 3.54 16.10 17.35
N SER A 80 4.19 16.95 16.55
CA SER A 80 5.50 17.49 16.89
C SER A 80 5.47 18.63 17.92
N HIS A 81 4.28 19.15 18.28
CA HIS A 81 4.17 20.29 19.20
C HIS A 81 3.32 20.07 20.46
N ASP A 82 2.54 18.98 20.57
CA ASP A 82 1.75 18.71 21.78
C ASP A 82 2.04 17.32 22.36
N THR A 83 2.63 17.29 23.56
CA THR A 83 2.81 16.08 24.39
C THR A 83 1.50 15.63 25.07
N SER A 84 0.38 16.30 24.82
CA SER A 84 -0.93 16.00 25.41
C SER A 84 -1.99 15.72 24.34
N ILE A 85 -1.70 14.81 23.42
CA ILE A 85 -2.71 14.34 22.45
C ILE A 85 -3.38 13.11 23.01
N ILE A 86 -4.68 13.20 23.25
CA ILE A 86 -5.55 12.07 23.60
C ILE A 86 -5.46 11.06 22.46
N VAL A 87 -4.63 10.03 22.65
CA VAL A 87 -4.45 8.96 21.67
C VAL A 87 -5.73 8.12 21.65
N PRO A 88 -6.36 7.90 20.48
CA PRO A 88 -7.53 7.03 20.34
C PRO A 88 -7.31 5.67 21.02
N ALA A 89 -8.33 5.16 21.69
CA ALA A 89 -8.25 3.95 22.52
C ALA A 89 -7.73 2.74 21.72
N GLU A 90 -8.07 2.67 20.43
CA GLU A 90 -7.66 1.64 19.49
C GLU A 90 -6.14 1.67 19.25
N ILE A 91 -5.55 2.86 19.12
CA ILE A 91 -4.10 3.03 18.93
C ILE A 91 -3.36 2.70 20.23
N GLN A 92 -3.93 3.04 21.39
CA GLN A 92 -3.36 2.66 22.68
C GLN A 92 -3.38 1.13 22.87
N ALA A 93 -4.50 0.49 22.55
CA ALA A 93 -4.64 -0.96 22.60
C ALA A 93 -3.66 -1.66 21.66
N TRP A 94 -3.49 -1.15 20.43
CA TRP A 94 -2.52 -1.67 19.48
C TRP A 94 -1.07 -1.54 19.99
N ARG A 95 -0.69 -0.40 20.57
CA ARG A 95 0.65 -0.22 21.15
C ARG A 95 0.90 -1.20 22.29
N LYS A 96 -0.05 -1.35 23.21
CA LYS A 96 0.04 -2.32 24.32
C LYS A 96 0.18 -3.75 23.80
N HIS A 97 -0.61 -4.13 22.80
CA HIS A 97 -0.53 -5.45 22.17
C HIS A 97 0.85 -5.69 21.53
N LYS A 98 1.39 -4.70 20.81
CA LYS A 98 2.72 -4.78 20.21
C LYS A 98 3.82 -4.93 21.26
N GLU A 99 3.76 -4.16 22.35
CA GLU A 99 4.71 -4.22 23.46
C GLU A 99 4.70 -5.60 24.15
N VAL A 100 3.51 -6.15 24.42
CA VAL A 100 3.39 -7.50 24.98
C VAL A 100 3.97 -8.53 24.03
N LYS A 101 3.70 -8.43 22.72
CA LYS A 101 4.25 -9.34 21.72
C LYS A 101 5.77 -9.31 21.68
N GLU A 102 6.39 -8.14 21.79
CA GLU A 102 7.85 -8.02 21.88
C GLU A 102 8.42 -8.63 23.17
N LYS A 103 7.73 -8.45 24.31
CA LYS A 103 8.13 -9.07 25.58
C LYS A 103 8.05 -10.60 25.53
N VAL A 104 6.99 -11.14 24.92
CA VAL A 104 6.83 -12.59 24.71
C VAL A 104 7.96 -13.13 23.83
N ALA A 105 8.24 -12.50 22.69
CA ALA A 105 9.33 -12.92 21.81
C ALA A 105 10.70 -12.92 22.52
N LYS A 106 10.97 -11.92 23.38
CA LYS A 106 12.19 -11.88 24.20
C LYS A 106 12.22 -12.99 25.25
N ALA A 107 11.09 -13.29 25.89
CA ALA A 107 11.00 -14.36 26.88
C ALA A 107 11.18 -15.75 26.24
N GLU A 108 10.54 -16.00 25.09
CA GLU A 108 10.71 -17.23 24.31
C GLU A 108 12.16 -17.43 23.88
N ALA A 109 12.84 -16.38 23.42
CA ALA A 109 14.26 -16.44 23.08
C ALA A 109 15.13 -16.82 24.30
N ARG A 110 14.83 -16.27 25.48
CA ARG A 110 15.53 -16.61 26.74
C ARG A 110 15.31 -18.07 27.15
N VAL A 111 14.07 -18.56 27.06
CA VAL A 111 13.74 -19.96 27.38
C VAL A 111 14.46 -20.91 26.41
N LYS A 112 14.47 -20.58 25.12
CA LYS A 112 15.17 -21.38 24.11
C LYS A 112 16.68 -21.46 24.39
N ASP A 113 17.31 -20.35 24.78
CA ASP A 113 18.72 -20.33 25.16
C ASP A 113 18.99 -21.13 26.43
N ALA A 114 18.13 -21.00 27.45
CA ALA A 114 18.23 -21.77 28.69
C ALA A 114 18.09 -23.29 28.44
N ASN A 115 17.13 -23.72 27.61
CA ASN A 115 16.97 -25.13 27.24
C ASN A 115 18.18 -25.65 26.47
N LYS A 116 18.75 -24.84 25.56
CA LYS A 116 19.98 -25.23 24.84
C LYS A 116 21.15 -25.45 25.80
N LYS A 117 21.33 -24.55 26.78
CA LYS A 117 22.37 -24.68 27.82
C LYS A 117 22.13 -25.90 28.70
N LEU A 118 20.89 -26.15 29.10
CA LEU A 118 20.54 -27.32 29.91
C LEU A 118 20.88 -28.62 29.17
N ASN A 119 20.50 -28.74 27.90
CA ASN A 119 20.83 -29.92 27.09
C ASN A 119 22.36 -30.12 26.98
N GLN A 120 23.12 -29.04 26.76
CA GLN A 120 24.59 -29.14 26.74
C GLN A 120 25.19 -29.63 28.06
N VAL A 121 24.63 -29.22 29.20
CA VAL A 121 25.07 -29.70 30.51
C VAL A 121 24.67 -31.16 30.71
N MET A 122 23.45 -31.54 30.32
CA MET A 122 22.95 -32.91 30.40
C MET A 122 23.80 -33.87 29.55
N ASP A 123 24.17 -33.47 28.34
CA ASP A 123 25.07 -34.22 27.46
C ASP A 123 26.44 -34.41 28.14
N LYS A 124 27.02 -33.34 28.69
CA LYS A 124 28.32 -33.41 29.41
C LYS A 124 28.28 -34.33 30.62
N VAL A 125 27.20 -34.29 31.40
CA VAL A 125 27.02 -35.17 32.56
C VAL A 125 26.86 -36.61 32.11
N SER A 126 26.04 -36.86 31.08
CA SER A 126 25.82 -38.20 30.54
C SER A 126 27.11 -38.83 30.01
N THR A 127 27.93 -38.07 29.26
CA THR A 127 29.24 -38.54 28.80
C THR A 127 30.18 -38.85 29.96
N LYS A 128 30.20 -38.03 31.01
CA LYS A 128 31.01 -38.29 32.20
C LYS A 128 30.57 -39.55 32.94
N TYR A 129 29.25 -39.74 33.11
CA TYR A 129 28.70 -40.93 33.75
C TYR A 129 29.03 -42.19 32.94
N PHE A 130 28.80 -42.17 31.63
CA PHE A 130 29.14 -43.30 30.74
C PHE A 130 30.64 -43.65 30.75
N MET A 131 31.53 -42.66 30.91
CA MET A 131 32.98 -42.91 31.04
C MET A 131 33.42 -43.39 32.44
N SER A 132 32.56 -43.24 33.45
CA SER A 132 32.87 -43.59 34.84
C SER A 132 32.27 -44.91 35.32
N VAL A 133 31.38 -45.53 34.55
CA VAL A 133 30.85 -46.87 34.84
C VAL A 133 31.80 -47.90 34.24
N PRO A 134 32.48 -48.75 35.05
CA PRO A 134 33.21 -49.89 34.52
C PRO A 134 32.21 -50.84 33.85
N PHE A 135 32.53 -51.28 32.65
CA PHE A 135 31.82 -52.35 31.98
C PHE A 135 32.09 -53.64 32.78
N GLU A 136 31.18 -54.04 33.66
CA GLU A 136 31.20 -55.38 34.25
C GLU A 136 30.66 -56.36 33.19
N GLU A 137 31.51 -57.33 32.81
CA GLU A 137 31.24 -58.46 31.91
C GLU A 137 30.22 -59.45 32.51
#